data_AF-A0A6I3B747-F1
#
_entry.id   AF-A0A6I3B747-F1
#
_cell.length_a   1.000
_cell.length_b   1.000
_cell.length_c   1.000
_cell.angle_alpha   90.00
_cell.angle_beta   90.00
_cell.angle_gamma   90.00
#
_symmetry.space_group_name_H-M   'P 1'
#
loop_
_entity.id
_entity.type
_entity.pdbx_description
1 polymer ?
#
loop_
_entity_poly.entity_id
_entity_poly.type
_entity_poly.pdbx_seq_one_letter_code
_entity_poly.pdbx_strand_id
1 'polypeptide(L)' 'AGEVVVNEINTMPGFTPISMFPRMWAASGLDYPALIDHLVRDALKRGTGLR' A
#
# COMPACT_ATOMS: atom_id res chain seq x y z
N ALA A 1 26.09 -4.03 15.57
CA ALA A 1 24.65 -4.07 15.24
C ALA A 1 24.28 -2.70 14.67
N GLY A 2 23.54 -2.63 13.56
CA GLY A 2 23.07 -1.36 13.01
C GLY A 2 21.79 -0.91 13.70
N GLU A 3 21.68 0.39 13.97
CA GLU A 3 20.44 1.01 14.44
C GLU A 3 19.48 1.20 13.27
N VAL A 4 18.17 0.97 13.49
CA VAL A 4 17.13 1.20 12.49
C VAL A 4 16.51 2.56 12.74
N VAL A 5 16.57 3.45 11.74
CA VAL A 5 15.99 4.80 11.80
C VAL A 5 14.95 4.94 10.69
N VAL A 6 13.80 5.53 11.02
CA VAL A 6 12.77 5.85 10.02
C VAL A 6 13.12 7.17 9.34
N ASN A 7 13.33 7.12 8.02
CA ASN A 7 13.61 8.32 7.24
C ASN A 7 12.32 9.08 6.87
N GLU A 8 11.34 8.39 6.30
CA GLU A 8 10.10 8.99 5.82
C GLU A 8 8.91 8.01 5.86
N ILE A 9 7.71 8.58 5.85
CA ILE A 9 6.45 7.86 5.60
C ILE A 9 5.83 8.47 4.36
N ASN A 10 5.65 7.66 3.31
CA ASN A 10 5.04 8.10 2.06
C ASN A 10 3.57 7.63 1.99
N THR A 11 2.63 8.59 1.98
CA THR A 11 1.18 8.33 1.92
C THR A 11 0.63 8.20 0.50
N MET A 12 1.43 8.53 -0.52
CA MET A 12 1.11 8.37 -1.94
C MET A 12 2.32 7.78 -2.69
N PRO A 13 2.61 6.48 -2.49
CA PRO A 13 3.72 5.84 -3.18
C PRO A 13 3.46 5.76 -4.69
N GLY A 14 4.54 5.58 -5.47
CA GLY A 14 4.41 5.19 -6.87
C GLY A 14 3.53 3.95 -7.00
N PHE A 15 2.56 4.00 -7.93
CA PHE A 15 1.51 2.99 -8.05
C PHE A 15 1.49 2.29 -9.41
N THR A 16 2.60 2.29 -10.15
CA THR A 16 2.73 1.45 -11.35
C THR A 16 3.07 0.01 -10.97
N PRO A 17 2.84 -0.99 -11.83
CA PRO A 17 3.17 -2.39 -11.51
C PRO A 17 4.64 -2.64 -11.14
N ILE A 18 5.55 -1.78 -11.60
CA ILE A 18 6.99 -1.86 -11.29
C ILE A 18 7.41 -1.04 -10.07
N SER A 19 6.50 -0.25 -9.48
CA SER A 19 6.78 0.56 -8.29
C SER A 19 6.99 -0.32 -7.06
N MET A 20 7.74 0.19 -6.07
CA MET A 20 8.09 -0.59 -4.87
C MET A 20 6.87 -1.03 -4.06
N PHE A 21 5.86 -0.18 -3.90
CA PHE A 21 4.67 -0.52 -3.11
C PHE A 21 3.92 -1.75 -3.70
N PRO A 22 3.48 -1.75 -4.97
CA PRO A 22 2.92 -2.95 -5.59
C PRO A 22 3.83 -4.18 -5.56
N ARG A 23 5.14 -4.02 -5.79
CA ARG A 23 6.09 -5.14 -5.80
C ARG A 23 6.24 -5.81 -4.44
N MET A 24 6.24 -5.03 -3.34
CA MET A 24 6.31 -5.58 -1.99
C MET A 24 5.07 -6.42 -1.65
N TRP A 25 3.87 -5.95 -2.04
CA TRP A 25 2.63 -6.72 -1.88
C TRP A 25 2.62 -8.00 -2.72
N ALA A 26 3.07 -7.93 -3.97
CA ALA A 26 3.22 -9.10 -4.82
C ALA A 26 4.17 -10.15 -4.20
N ALA A 27 5.29 -9.70 -3.61
CA ALA A 27 6.20 -10.59 -2.89
C ALA A 27 5.57 -11.23 -1.63
N SER A 28 4.55 -10.59 -1.03
CA SER A 28 3.75 -11.18 0.04
C SER A 28 2.57 -12.05 -0.43
N GLY A 29 2.39 -12.23 -1.74
CA GLY A 29 1.35 -13.09 -2.32
C GLY A 29 0.06 -12.39 -2.76
N LEU A 30 0.02 -11.05 -2.77
CA LEU A 30 -1.13 -10.28 -3.27
C LEU A 30 -0.78 -9.62 -4.60
N ASP A 31 -1.42 -10.04 -5.69
CA ASP A 31 -1.16 -9.48 -7.01
C ASP A 31 -1.72 -8.05 -7.17
N TYR A 32 -1.30 -7.39 -8.25
CA TYR A 32 -1.63 -5.98 -8.47
C TYR A 32 -3.14 -5.70 -8.60
N PRO A 33 -3.93 -6.48 -9.37
CA PRO A 33 -5.39 -6.33 -9.38
C PRO A 33 -6.03 -6.54 -8.00
N ALA A 34 -5.60 -7.55 -7.24
CA ALA A 34 -6.13 -7.81 -5.90
C ALA A 34 -5.76 -6.70 -4.90
N LEU A 35 -4.58 -6.09 -5.03
CA LEU A 35 -4.18 -4.92 -4.24
C LEU A 35 -5.10 -3.72 -4.50
N ILE A 36 -5.42 -3.45 -5.77
CA ILE A 36 -6.35 -2.36 -6.12
C ILE A 36 -7.73 -2.63 -5.54
N ASP A 37 -8.28 -3.84 -5.73
CA ASP A 37 -9.57 -4.23 -5.17
C ASP A 37 -9.57 -4.12 -3.64
N HIS A 38 -8.49 -4.54 -2.98
CA HIS A 38 -8.31 -4.40 -1.54
C HIS A 38 -8.42 -2.94 -1.08
N LEU A 39 -7.66 -2.03 -1.69
CA LEU A 39 -7.65 -0.61 -1.30
C LEU A 39 -8.99 0.08 -1.57
N VAL A 40 -9.65 -0.23 -2.69
CA VAL A 40 -10.98 0.31 -3.00
C VAL A 40 -12.00 -0.18 -1.99
N ARG A 41 -12.00 -1.48 -1.65
CA ARG A 41 -12.88 -2.03 -0.61
C ARG A 41 -12.62 -1.38 0.75
N ASP A 42 -11.36 -1.16 1.10
CA ASP A 42 -11.00 -0.52 2.37
C ASP A 42 -11.50 0.92 2.43
N ALA A 43 -11.34 1.69 1.36
CA ALA A 43 -11.89 3.05 1.24
C ALA A 43 -13.42 3.07 1.37
N LEU A 44 -14.12 2.12 0.76
CA LEU A 44 -15.58 2.00 0.87
C LEU A 44 -16.04 1.65 2.29
N LYS A 45 -15.29 0.79 3.01
CA LYS A 45 -15.58 0.44 4.42
C LYS A 45 -15.42 1.63 5.34
N ARG A 46 -14.38 2.45 5.14
CA ARG A 46 -14.17 3.70 5.89
C ARG A 46 -15.31 4.69 5.64
N GLY A 47 -15.79 4.78 4.41
CA GLY A 47 -16.79 5.77 4.00
C GLY A 47 -16.21 7.19 3.91
N THR A 48 -17.11 8.18 3.85
CA THR A 48 -16.78 9.61 3.67
C THR A 48 -16.98 10.45 4.94
N GLY A 49 -17.34 9.82 6.07
CA GLY A 49 -17.62 10.48 7.34
C GLY A 49 -16.38 10.64 8.22
N LEU A 50 -16.52 11.43 9.30
CA LEU A 50 -15.46 11.67 10.31
C LEU A 50 -15.28 10.52 11.32
N ARG A 51 -15.84 9.34 11.05
CA ARG A 51 -15.87 8.22 11.98
C ARG A 51 -15.03 7.07 11.46
#